data_AF-A0A1D1XDS4-F1
#
_entry.id   AF-A0A1D1XDS4-F1
#
_cell.length_a   1.000
_cell.length_b   1.000
_cell.length_c   1.000
_cell.angle_alpha   90.00
_cell.angle_beta   90.00
_cell.angle_gamma   90.00
#
_symmetry.space_group_name_H-M   'P 1'
#
loop_
_entity.id
_entity.type
_entity.pdbx_description
1 polymer ?
#
loop_
_entity_poly.entity_id
_entity_poly.type
_entity_poly.pdbx_seq_one_letter_code
_entity_poly.pdbx_strand_id
1 'polypeptide(L)'
;IYKIFPAIEKIENINDQYWTLRAEEIPEEEKNLGPHDRLIHVYHFTKDAAQNHMQVQNFGEPFFLVIHESETLADVKVRIQKKLLVLDEEFSKWKFAYFSLGRPEYLQDSDIVSQRFQKRDVYGAWEQYLGLEHSDTAPKRAYTANQ
;
A
#
# COMPACT_ATOMS: atom_id res chain seq x y z
N ILE A 1 -0.11 -5.70 4.65
CA ILE A 1 -1.23 -6.27 5.43
C ILE A 1 -1.34 -7.72 4.98
N TYR A 2 -1.06 -8.68 5.84
CA TYR A 2 -0.84 -10.07 5.41
C TYR A 2 -2.13 -10.91 5.26
N LYS A 3 -3.11 -10.68 6.14
CA LYS A 3 -4.38 -11.43 6.15
C LYS A 3 -5.51 -10.54 6.66
N ILE A 4 -6.67 -10.62 6.03
CA ILE A 4 -7.94 -10.13 6.58
C ILE A 4 -8.68 -11.35 7.14
N PHE A 5 -9.12 -11.25 8.39
CA PHE A 5 -9.90 -12.31 9.01
C PHE A 5 -11.39 -12.06 8.76
N PRO A 6 -12.15 -13.08 8.30
CA PRO A 6 -13.60 -12.94 8.19
C PRO A 6 -14.23 -12.81 9.58
N ALA A 7 -15.40 -12.17 9.67
CA ALA A 7 -16.10 -11.97 10.95
C ALA A 7 -16.45 -13.27 11.70
N ILE A 8 -16.45 -14.41 11.00
CA ILE A 8 -16.70 -15.74 11.57
C ILE A 8 -15.45 -16.41 12.13
N GLU A 9 -14.25 -15.84 11.91
CA GLU A 9 -13.02 -16.39 12.46
C GLU A 9 -13.04 -16.27 13.97
N LYS A 10 -12.68 -17.37 14.64
CA LYS A 10 -12.58 -17.36 16.09
C LYS A 10 -11.26 -16.72 16.51
N ILE A 11 -11.32 -15.89 17.55
CA ILE A 11 -10.15 -15.22 18.12
C ILE A 11 -9.05 -16.23 18.51
N GLU A 12 -9.43 -17.41 19.01
CA GLU A 12 -8.51 -18.48 19.39
C GLU A 12 -7.62 -19.01 18.24
N ASN A 13 -8.03 -18.80 16.98
CA ASN A 13 -7.30 -19.22 15.80
C ASN A 13 -6.36 -18.13 15.24
N ILE A 14 -6.40 -16.92 15.80
CA ILE A 14 -5.61 -15.79 15.31
C ILE A 14 -4.27 -15.78 16.04
N ASN A 15 -3.17 -15.97 15.29
CA ASN A 15 -1.82 -15.86 15.82
C ASN A 15 -1.37 -14.39 15.81
N ASP A 16 -1.16 -13.82 17.01
CA ASP A 16 -0.69 -12.45 17.24
C ASP A 16 0.78 -12.38 17.69
N GLN A 17 1.50 -13.51 17.76
CA GLN A 17 2.87 -13.56 18.27
C GLN A 17 3.90 -12.91 17.33
N TYR A 18 3.62 -12.91 16.03
CA TYR A 18 4.52 -12.39 15.00
C TYR A 18 3.87 -11.29 14.14
N TRP A 19 2.61 -10.97 14.39
CA TRP A 19 1.82 -10.07 13.55
C TRP A 19 1.15 -9.01 14.41
N THR A 20 1.20 -7.76 13.96
CA THR A 20 0.37 -6.69 14.54
C THR A 20 -1.05 -6.85 14.04
N LEU A 21 -2.00 -7.06 14.96
CA LEU A 21 -3.42 -7.01 14.66
C LEU A 21 -3.89 -5.55 14.61
N ARG A 22 -4.71 -5.23 13.60
CA ARG A 22 -5.35 -3.92 13.44
C ARG A 22 -6.82 -4.14 13.12
N ALA A 23 -7.69 -3.37 13.77
CA ALA A 23 -9.10 -3.29 13.46
C ALA A 23 -9.39 -1.91 12.85
N GLU A 24 -10.07 -1.88 11.71
CA GLU A 24 -10.45 -0.67 10.99
C GLU A 24 -11.95 -0.73 10.67
N GLU A 25 -12.62 0.41 10.72
CA GLU A 25 -13.96 0.53 10.13
C GLU A 25 -13.84 0.40 8.61
N ILE A 26 -14.66 -0.45 8.00
CA ILE A 26 -14.72 -0.60 6.55
C ILE A 26 -15.40 0.65 5.96
N PRO A 27 -14.70 1.49 5.19
CA PRO A 27 -15.28 2.65 4.52
C PRO A 27 -16.42 2.26 3.58
N GLU A 28 -17.36 3.19 3.36
CA GLU A 28 -18.53 2.92 2.52
C GLU A 28 -18.16 2.57 1.07
N GLU A 29 -17.06 3.15 0.57
CA GLU A 29 -16.50 2.83 -0.76
C GLU A 29 -16.02 1.37 -0.88
N GLU A 30 -15.58 0.75 0.23
CA GLU A 30 -15.12 -0.64 0.26
C GLU A 30 -16.28 -1.64 0.39
N LYS A 31 -17.43 -1.22 0.92
CA LYS A 31 -18.61 -2.09 1.08
C LYS A 31 -19.31 -2.41 -0.24
N ASN A 32 -19.28 -1.48 -1.18
CA ASN A 32 -20.07 -1.52 -2.41
C ASN A 32 -19.17 -1.56 -3.66
N LEU A 33 -18.23 -2.52 -3.71
CA LEU A 33 -17.34 -2.69 -4.86
C LEU A 33 -18.13 -3.15 -6.09
N GLY A 34 -18.02 -2.39 -7.18
CA GLY A 34 -18.49 -2.79 -8.49
C GLY A 34 -17.68 -3.97 -9.06
N PRO A 35 -18.18 -4.62 -10.13
CA PRO A 35 -17.52 -5.79 -10.72
C PRO A 35 -16.10 -5.50 -11.28
N HIS A 36 -15.85 -4.25 -11.65
CA HIS A 36 -14.57 -3.78 -12.18
C HIS A 36 -13.70 -3.08 -11.13
N ASP A 37 -14.26 -2.79 -9.96
CA ASP A 37 -13.52 -2.16 -8.87
C ASP A 37 -12.57 -3.15 -8.23
N ARG A 38 -11.47 -2.64 -7.67
CA ARG A 38 -10.46 -3.45 -7.00
C ARG A 38 -10.08 -2.81 -5.68
N LEU A 39 -10.05 -3.62 -4.63
CA LEU A 39 -9.41 -3.26 -3.38
C LEU A 39 -7.94 -3.66 -3.47
N ILE A 40 -7.03 -2.69 -3.41
CA ILE A 40 -5.58 -2.91 -3.53
C ILE A 40 -4.85 -2.51 -2.25
N HIS A 41 -3.69 -3.14 -2.02
CA HIS A 41 -2.75 -2.71 -0.98
C HIS A 41 -1.96 -1.49 -1.44
N VAL A 42 -1.73 -0.57 -0.51
CA VAL A 42 -0.85 0.59 -0.69
C VAL A 42 0.21 0.62 0.40
N TYR A 43 1.49 0.62 0.00
CA TYR A 43 2.64 0.57 0.92
C TYR A 43 3.56 1.77 0.70
N HIS A 44 4.11 2.32 1.78
CA HIS A 44 5.17 3.32 1.72
C HIS A 44 6.52 2.62 1.63
N PHE A 45 7.42 3.12 0.79
CA PHE A 45 8.76 2.55 0.69
C PHE A 45 9.84 3.59 0.42
N THR A 46 11.04 3.32 0.91
CA THR A 46 12.26 3.98 0.45
C THR A 46 12.97 3.05 -0.53
N LYS A 47 13.70 3.67 -1.46
CA LYS A 47 14.58 2.96 -2.39
C LYS A 47 16.02 3.33 -2.08
N ASP A 48 16.83 2.34 -1.76
CA ASP A 48 18.28 2.48 -1.72
C ASP A 48 18.89 1.88 -2.99
N ALA A 49 19.75 2.67 -3.64
CA ALA A 49 20.48 2.29 -4.85
C ALA A 49 21.94 1.92 -4.55
N ALA A 50 22.34 1.81 -3.28
CA ALA A 50 23.68 1.40 -2.90
C ALA A 50 24.01 -0.01 -3.42
N GLN A 51 25.11 -0.11 -4.17
CA GLN A 51 25.73 -1.37 -4.61
C GLN A 51 24.95 -2.23 -5.62
N ASN A 52 24.46 -1.64 -6.71
CA ASN A 52 23.94 -2.34 -7.90
C ASN A 52 22.76 -3.31 -7.64
N HIS A 53 22.21 -3.33 -6.44
CA HIS A 53 21.01 -4.06 -6.09
C HIS A 53 20.00 -3.04 -5.57
N MET A 54 18.88 -2.91 -6.27
CA MET A 54 17.78 -2.06 -5.82
C MET A 54 17.17 -2.70 -4.58
N GLN A 55 17.36 -2.06 -3.42
CA GLN A 55 16.72 -2.47 -2.17
C GLN A 55 15.51 -1.60 -1.92
N VAL A 56 14.36 -2.25 -1.77
CA VAL A 56 13.09 -1.63 -1.40
C VAL A 56 12.86 -1.93 0.06
N GLN A 57 12.72 -0.88 0.87
CA GLN A 57 12.39 -0.99 2.28
C GLN A 57 11.02 -0.37 2.53
N ASN A 58 10.04 -1.22 2.86
CA ASN A 58 8.71 -0.74 3.25
C ASN A 58 8.76 -0.15 4.67
N PHE A 59 7.98 0.90 4.91
CA PHE A 59 7.85 1.55 6.22
C PHE A 59 6.43 2.09 6.42
N GLY A 60 6.18 2.72 7.57
CA GLY A 60 4.91 3.37 7.86
C GLY A 60 3.75 2.39 8.00
N GLU A 61 2.53 2.92 7.88
CA GLU A 61 1.30 2.14 7.99
C GLU A 61 0.74 1.81 6.61
N PRO A 62 0.63 0.52 6.24
CA PRO A 62 -0.04 0.14 5.00
C PRO A 62 -1.55 0.38 5.09
N PHE A 63 -2.19 0.65 3.96
CA PHE A 63 -3.65 0.83 3.88
C PHE A 63 -4.24 0.22 2.61
N PHE A 64 -5.57 0.14 2.57
CA PHE A 64 -6.32 -0.27 1.40
C PHE A 64 -6.85 0.92 0.61
N LEU A 65 -6.93 0.75 -0.70
CA LEU A 65 -7.53 1.71 -1.59
C LEU A 65 -8.43 1.00 -2.60
N VAL A 66 -9.64 1.53 -2.80
CA VAL A 66 -10.51 1.13 -3.90
C VAL A 66 -10.09 1.90 -5.15
N ILE A 67 -9.76 1.19 -6.23
CA ILE A 67 -9.54 1.78 -7.55
C ILE A 67 -10.65 1.39 -8.52
N HIS A 68 -11.06 2.34 -9.34
CA HIS A 68 -12.11 2.18 -10.35
C HIS A 68 -11.52 2.01 -11.76
N GLU A 69 -12.31 1.46 -12.68
CA GLU A 69 -11.85 1.01 -14.00
C GLU A 69 -11.16 2.11 -14.84
N SER A 70 -11.61 3.36 -14.74
CA SER A 70 -11.11 4.48 -15.55
C SER A 70 -10.27 5.49 -14.78
N GLU A 71 -9.93 5.22 -13.51
CA GLU A 71 -9.14 6.16 -12.73
C GLU A 71 -7.69 6.21 -13.22
N THR A 72 -7.24 7.43 -13.52
CA THR A 72 -5.84 7.72 -13.80
C THR A 72 -5.05 7.77 -12.49
N LEU A 73 -3.73 7.66 -12.56
CA LEU A 73 -2.88 7.88 -11.40
C LEU A 73 -3.07 9.28 -10.81
N ALA A 74 -3.31 10.31 -11.64
CA ALA A 74 -3.59 11.66 -11.16
C ALA A 74 -4.84 11.69 -10.25
N ASP A 75 -5.91 11.00 -10.63
CA ASP A 75 -7.14 10.91 -9.83
C ASP A 75 -6.88 10.17 -8.51
N VAL A 76 -6.16 9.04 -8.59
CA VAL A 76 -5.77 8.23 -7.42
C VAL A 76 -4.89 9.03 -6.46
N LYS A 77 -3.94 9.82 -6.97
CA LYS A 77 -3.05 10.69 -6.19
C LYS A 77 -3.82 11.67 -5.33
N VAL A 78 -4.84 12.33 -5.88
CA VAL A 78 -5.69 13.27 -5.12
C VAL A 78 -6.38 12.57 -3.95
N ARG A 79 -6.91 11.36 -4.17
CA ARG A 79 -7.57 10.56 -3.12
C ARG A 79 -6.58 10.13 -2.04
N ILE A 80 -5.39 9.65 -2.43
CA ILE A 80 -4.33 9.25 -1.49
C ILE A 80 -3.87 10.45 -0.66
N GLN A 81 -3.61 11.59 -1.29
CA GLN A 81 -3.17 12.80 -0.61
C GLN A 81 -4.19 13.24 0.44
N LYS A 82 -5.48 13.26 0.06
CA LYS A 82 -6.57 13.60 0.98
C LYS A 82 -6.70 12.58 2.12
N LYS A 83 -6.52 11.28 1.85
CA LYS A 83 -6.58 10.22 2.87
C LYS A 83 -5.42 10.33 3.87
N LEU A 84 -4.23 10.67 3.40
CA LEU A 84 -3.01 10.76 4.22
C LEU A 84 -2.78 12.15 4.84
N LEU A 85 -3.56 13.16 4.45
CA LEU A 85 -3.46 14.54 4.93
C LEU A 85 -2.05 15.15 4.70
N VAL A 86 -1.42 14.84 3.57
CA VAL A 86 -0.08 15.31 3.20
C VAL A 86 -0.16 16.63 2.43
N LEU A 87 0.72 17.59 2.77
CA LEU A 87 0.81 18.88 2.08
C LEU A 87 1.24 18.73 0.62
N ASP A 88 0.73 19.58 -0.26
CA ASP A 88 1.03 19.56 -1.70
C ASP A 88 2.53 19.57 -2.00
N GLU A 89 3.29 20.40 -1.27
CA GLU A 89 4.73 20.54 -1.48
C GLU A 89 5.48 19.24 -1.17
N GLU A 90 5.07 18.52 -0.13
CA GLU A 90 5.68 17.23 0.23
C GLU A 90 5.23 16.13 -0.73
N PHE A 91 3.93 16.07 -1.00
CA PHE A 91 3.32 15.02 -1.83
C PHE A 91 3.81 15.08 -3.28
N SER A 92 4.10 16.29 -3.80
CA SER A 92 4.66 16.47 -5.16
C SER A 92 6.01 15.78 -5.37
N LYS A 93 6.75 15.49 -4.29
CA LYS A 93 8.06 14.82 -4.33
C LYS A 93 7.93 13.29 -4.39
N TRP A 94 6.73 12.74 -4.13
CA TRP A 94 6.49 11.30 -4.04
C TRP A 94 6.44 10.68 -5.44
N LYS A 95 6.95 9.45 -5.56
CA LYS A 95 6.80 8.65 -6.78
C LYS A 95 5.92 7.45 -6.52
N PHE A 96 5.21 7.02 -7.56
CA PHE A 96 4.22 5.97 -7.45
C PHE A 96 4.65 4.83 -8.36
N ALA A 97 4.64 3.61 -7.82
CA ALA A 97 5.06 2.43 -8.55
C ALA A 97 4.05 1.30 -8.36
N TYR A 98 3.70 0.62 -9.43
CA TYR A 98 3.09 -0.69 -9.35
C TYR A 98 4.17 -1.71 -9.01
N PHE A 99 3.96 -2.51 -7.98
CA PHE A 99 4.86 -3.59 -7.61
C PHE A 99 4.31 -4.93 -8.05
N SER A 100 5.17 -5.74 -8.67
CA SER A 100 4.88 -7.15 -8.92
C SER A 100 6.17 -7.96 -8.83
N LEU A 101 6.11 -9.12 -8.16
CA LEU A 101 7.26 -10.03 -8.01
C LEU A 101 8.54 -9.31 -7.51
N GLY A 102 8.37 -8.38 -6.57
CA GLY A 102 9.46 -7.59 -5.97
C GLY A 102 10.06 -6.51 -6.87
N ARG A 103 9.45 -6.21 -8.02
CA ARG A 103 9.94 -5.19 -8.96
C ARG A 103 8.98 -3.99 -9.01
N PRO A 104 9.47 -2.75 -8.76
CA PRO A 104 8.72 -1.53 -9.01
C PRO A 104 8.70 -1.19 -10.51
N GLU A 105 7.51 -0.88 -11.01
CA GLU A 105 7.26 -0.22 -12.29
C GLU A 105 6.62 1.15 -12.02
N TYR A 106 7.35 2.24 -12.27
CA TYR A 106 6.85 3.58 -11.99
C TYR A 106 5.73 3.98 -12.94
N LEU A 107 4.69 4.56 -12.38
CA LEU A 107 3.49 4.98 -13.09
C LEU A 107 3.58 6.47 -13.44
N GLN A 108 2.99 6.84 -14.56
CA GLN A 108 2.76 8.21 -15.02
C GLN A 108 1.35 8.67 -14.64
N ASP A 109 1.14 9.97 -14.56
CA ASP A 109 -0.15 10.56 -14.18
C ASP A 109 -1.30 10.12 -15.09
N SER A 110 -1.02 9.85 -16.36
CA SER A 110 -1.99 9.38 -17.35
C SER A 110 -2.27 7.87 -17.31
N ASP A 111 -1.50 7.09 -16.54
CA ASP A 111 -1.69 5.64 -16.48
C ASP A 111 -3.01 5.29 -15.79
N ILE A 112 -3.76 4.37 -16.39
CA ILE A 112 -4.96 3.80 -15.77
C ILE A 112 -4.54 2.73 -14.76
N VAL A 113 -4.78 2.99 -13.48
CA VAL A 113 -4.23 2.16 -12.39
C VAL A 113 -4.85 0.76 -12.41
N SER A 114 -6.16 0.65 -12.63
CA SER A 114 -6.90 -0.62 -12.68
C SER A 114 -6.32 -1.62 -13.68
N GLN A 115 -5.75 -1.15 -14.79
CA GLN A 115 -5.16 -2.00 -15.82
C GLN A 115 -3.91 -2.75 -15.34
N ARG A 116 -3.27 -2.30 -14.26
CA ARG A 116 -2.13 -2.98 -13.64
C ARG A 116 -2.56 -4.07 -12.65
N PHE A 117 -3.77 -3.98 -12.11
CA PHE A 117 -4.32 -4.86 -11.07
C PHE A 117 -5.44 -5.76 -11.59
N GLN A 118 -5.14 -6.57 -12.62
CA GLN A 118 -6.14 -7.41 -13.29
C GLN A 118 -6.44 -8.72 -12.56
N LYS A 119 -5.49 -9.23 -11.76
CA LYS A 119 -5.68 -10.48 -10.99
C LYS A 119 -6.49 -10.17 -9.73
N ARG A 120 -7.54 -10.95 -9.50
CA ARG A 120 -8.46 -10.78 -8.35
C ARG A 120 -7.98 -11.46 -7.06
N ASP A 121 -6.90 -12.25 -7.12
CA ASP A 121 -6.39 -12.93 -5.94
C ASP A 121 -5.63 -11.93 -5.06
N VAL A 122 -6.35 -11.36 -4.10
CA VAL A 122 -5.85 -10.39 -3.11
C VAL A 122 -4.91 -11.04 -2.09
N TYR A 123 -4.87 -12.37 -2.01
CA TYR A 123 -4.14 -13.10 -0.96
C TYR A 123 -3.19 -14.16 -1.50
N GLY A 124 -1.91 -14.02 -1.17
CA GLY A 124 -0.84 -14.94 -1.54
C GLY A 124 0.48 -14.19 -1.67
N ALA A 125 1.59 -14.85 -1.34
CA ALA A 125 2.95 -14.29 -1.15
C ALA A 125 3.65 -13.69 -2.41
N TRP A 126 2.89 -13.12 -3.34
CA TRP A 126 3.34 -12.50 -4.59
C TRP A 126 2.63 -11.16 -4.84
N GLU A 127 2.38 -10.42 -3.74
CA GLU A 127 1.49 -9.26 -3.64
C GLU A 127 1.76 -8.21 -4.72
N GLN A 128 0.75 -7.98 -5.55
CA GLN A 128 0.64 -6.76 -6.33
C GLN A 128 0.20 -5.63 -5.40
N TYR A 129 0.93 -4.52 -5.37
CA TYR A 129 0.55 -3.35 -4.56
C TYR A 129 0.95 -2.05 -5.24
N LEU A 130 0.33 -0.94 -4.80
CA LEU A 130 0.75 0.40 -5.17
C LEU A 130 1.77 0.90 -4.13
N GLY A 131 3.00 1.11 -4.58
CA GLY A 131 4.09 1.63 -3.76
C GLY A 131 4.17 3.16 -3.83
N LEU A 132 4.33 3.79 -2.66
CA LEU A 132 4.54 5.22 -2.48
C LEU A 132 6.01 5.46 -2.09
N GLU A 133 6.84 5.87 -3.04
CA GLU A 133 8.24 6.20 -2.79
C GLU A 133 8.36 7.58 -2.17
N HIS A 134 8.82 7.65 -0.92
CA HIS A 134 9.22 8.88 -0.26
C HIS A 134 10.14 8.61 0.93
N SER A 135 10.74 9.66 1.48
CA SER A 135 11.55 9.55 2.70
C SER A 135 10.66 9.23 3.91
N ASP A 136 11.15 8.35 4.78
CA ASP A 136 10.56 8.13 6.10
C ASP A 136 10.88 9.31 7.02
N THR A 137 9.87 10.15 7.27
CA THR A 137 9.94 11.32 8.14
C THR A 137 9.47 11.02 9.57
N ALA A 138 9.01 9.79 9.83
CA ALA A 138 8.66 9.39 11.19
C ALA A 138 9.94 9.36 12.05
N PRO A 139 9.89 9.84 13.30
CA PRO A 139 11.04 9.75 14.19
C PRO A 139 11.39 8.27 14.38
N LYS A 140 12.50 7.83 13.77
CA LYS A 140 13.04 6.49 13.97
C LYS A 140 13.28 6.30 15.46
N ARG A 141 12.59 5.34 16.09
CA ARG A 141 12.93 4.94 17.46
C ARG A 141 14.40 4.53 17.44
N ALA A 142 15.25 5.26 18.16
CA ALA A 142 16.62 4.85 18.38
C ALA A 142 16.56 3.49 19.07
N TYR A 143 16.96 2.43 18.37
CA TYR A 143 17.21 1.15 19.02
C TYR A 143 18.36 1.37 20.00
N THR A 144 18.05 1.55 21.28
CA THR A 144 19.03 1.31 22.34
C THR A 144 19.32 -0.18 22.30
N ALA A 145 20.42 -0.55 21.66
CA ALA A 145 21.04 -1.84 21.85
C ALA A 145 21.43 -1.92 23.32
N ASN A 146 20.65 -2.64 24.12
CA ASN A 146 21.08 -3.02 25.46
C ASN A 146 22.25 -3.99 25.29
N GLN A 147 23.41 -3.57 25.83
CA GLN A 147 24.65 -4.33 25.94
C GLN A 147 24.48 -5.58 26.81
#